data_AF-A0AAU2NHS4-F1
#
_entry.id   AF-A0AAU2NHS4-F1
#
_cell.length_a   1.000
_cell.length_b   1.000
_cell.length_c   1.000
_cell.angle_alpha   90.00
_cell.angle_beta   90.00
_cell.angle_gamma   90.00
#
_symmetry.space_group_name_H-M   'P 1'
#
loop_
_entity.id
_entity.type
_entity.pdbx_description
1 polymer ?
#
loop_
_entity_poly.entity_id
_entity_poly.type
_entity_poly.pdbx_seq_one_letter_code
_entity_poly.pdbx_strand_id
1 'polypeptide(L)'
;MMRRLVPLTAAMLALAACSSAGSAGRQVSSDGELACTLVRMLPDRMPDQPAGGSSDHSWDVAVGRLNTAAELARVAALEDTKYQPLADTLATARQTFSTTFDIHRAEPGIKQARTHC
;
A
#
# COMPACT_ATOMS: atom_id res chain seq x y z
N MET A 1 -63.03 -19.33 -21.00
CA MET A 1 -62.30 -19.26 -22.28
C MET A 1 -61.08 -18.34 -22.11
N MET A 2 -59.89 -18.85 -22.44
CA MET A 2 -58.60 -18.18 -22.75
C MET A 2 -57.98 -17.25 -21.68
N ARG A 3 -57.02 -17.70 -20.85
CA ARG A 3 -55.56 -17.84 -21.10
C ARG A 3 -54.94 -16.68 -21.90
N ARG A 4 -54.18 -15.81 -21.20
CA ARG A 4 -52.94 -15.22 -21.73
C ARG A 4 -51.87 -15.20 -20.64
N LEU A 5 -50.88 -16.05 -20.86
CA LEU A 5 -49.56 -16.05 -20.24
C LEU A 5 -48.82 -14.80 -20.71
N VAL A 6 -48.19 -14.07 -19.79
CA VAL A 6 -47.05 -13.20 -20.11
C VAL A 6 -45.87 -13.74 -19.30
N PRO A 7 -44.88 -14.34 -19.97
CA PRO A 7 -43.63 -14.74 -19.35
C PRO A 7 -42.72 -13.51 -19.32
N LEU A 8 -42.42 -12.97 -18.14
CA LEU A 8 -41.25 -12.11 -17.94
C LEU A 8 -40.15 -12.97 -17.35
N THR A 9 -39.44 -13.59 -18.29
CA THR A 9 -38.16 -14.23 -18.14
C THR A 9 -37.11 -13.29 -17.55
N ALA A 10 -36.27 -13.90 -16.70
CA ALA A 10 -34.84 -13.62 -16.56
C ALA A 10 -34.42 -12.29 -15.89
N ALA A 11 -34.34 -12.31 -14.56
CA ALA A 11 -33.32 -11.54 -13.83
C ALA A 11 -33.13 -12.09 -12.41
N MET A 12 -32.80 -13.37 -12.26
CA MET A 12 -32.00 -13.77 -11.10
C MET A 12 -30.58 -13.94 -11.59
N LEU A 13 -29.85 -12.85 -11.48
CA LEU A 13 -28.39 -12.80 -11.53
C LEU A 13 -27.89 -13.93 -10.64
N ALA A 14 -27.44 -15.00 -11.28
CA ALA A 14 -26.60 -15.98 -10.62
C ALA A 14 -25.44 -15.18 -10.01
N LEU A 15 -25.30 -15.24 -8.68
CA LEU A 15 -24.09 -14.84 -7.98
C LEU A 15 -22.97 -15.78 -8.40
N ALA A 16 -22.48 -15.62 -9.63
CA ALA A 16 -21.22 -16.15 -10.10
C ALA A 16 -20.12 -15.16 -9.70
N ALA A 17 -19.95 -14.96 -8.41
CA ALA A 17 -18.83 -14.20 -7.83
C ALA A 17 -18.23 -15.03 -6.70
N CYS A 18 -17.82 -16.25 -7.01
CA CYS A 18 -17.24 -17.14 -6.00
C CYS A 18 -16.23 -18.09 -6.63
N SER A 19 -15.25 -17.59 -7.39
CA SER A 19 -14.15 -18.44 -7.92
C SER A 19 -12.89 -17.64 -8.34
N SER A 20 -12.57 -16.50 -7.70
CA SER A 20 -11.29 -15.81 -7.98
C SER A 20 -10.69 -15.03 -6.80
N ALA A 21 -11.32 -15.06 -5.62
CA ALA A 21 -10.85 -14.31 -4.45
C ALA A 21 -9.63 -14.95 -3.74
N GLY A 22 -9.27 -16.18 -4.09
CA GLY A 22 -8.19 -16.91 -3.42
C GLY A 22 -6.78 -16.44 -3.78
N SER A 23 -6.55 -15.98 -5.02
CA SER A 23 -5.24 -15.47 -5.46
C SER A 23 -5.08 -13.99 -5.16
N ALA A 24 -6.09 -13.17 -5.48
CA ALA A 24 -6.10 -11.74 -5.18
C ALA A 24 -5.95 -11.51 -3.69
N GLY A 25 -6.80 -12.11 -2.85
CA GLY A 25 -6.71 -12.00 -1.38
C GLY A 25 -5.35 -12.37 -0.79
N ARG A 26 -4.70 -13.41 -1.33
CA ARG A 26 -3.35 -13.84 -0.91
C ARG A 26 -2.28 -12.85 -1.35
N GLN A 27 -2.40 -12.28 -2.55
CA GLN A 27 -1.49 -11.27 -3.05
C GLN A 27 -1.63 -9.97 -2.25
N VAL A 28 -2.86 -9.53 -1.93
CA VAL A 28 -3.09 -8.34 -1.07
C VAL A 28 -2.41 -8.49 0.28
N SER A 29 -2.62 -9.64 0.95
CA SER A 29 -2.00 -9.92 2.25
C SER A 29 -0.48 -9.88 2.14
N SER A 30 0.06 -10.48 1.08
CA SER A 30 1.48 -10.47 0.78
C SER A 30 2.03 -9.05 0.55
N ASP A 31 1.32 -8.19 -0.19
CA ASP A 31 1.77 -6.83 -0.51
C ASP A 31 1.71 -5.93 0.72
N GLY A 32 0.64 -6.02 1.52
CA GLY A 32 0.52 -5.29 2.78
C GLY A 32 1.56 -5.73 3.81
N GLU A 33 1.81 -7.04 3.94
CA GLU A 33 2.87 -7.58 4.80
C GLU A 33 4.28 -7.19 4.32
N LEU A 34 4.49 -7.15 3.00
CA LEU A 34 5.78 -6.73 2.43
C LEU A 34 6.01 -5.23 2.60
N ALA A 35 4.97 -4.40 2.45
CA ALA A 35 5.02 -2.98 2.80
C ALA A 35 5.45 -2.81 4.26
N CYS A 36 4.83 -3.55 5.18
CA CYS A 36 5.18 -3.52 6.59
C CYS A 36 6.60 -3.99 6.88
N THR A 37 7.06 -5.03 6.18
CA THR A 37 8.44 -5.51 6.28
C THR A 37 9.43 -4.44 5.85
N LEU A 38 9.17 -3.75 4.73
CA LEU A 38 10.02 -2.65 4.26
C LEU A 38 10.07 -1.49 5.24
N VAL A 39 8.93 -1.09 5.82
CA VAL A 39 8.87 -0.01 6.81
C VAL A 39 9.62 -0.38 8.10
N ARG A 40 9.54 -1.64 8.54
CA ARG A 40 10.29 -2.15 9.71
C ARG A 40 11.80 -2.25 9.44
N MET A 41 12.22 -2.42 8.19
CA MET A 41 13.63 -2.41 7.78
C MET A 41 14.21 -1.00 7.55
N LEU A 42 13.39 0.05 7.58
CA LEU A 42 13.91 1.41 7.62
C LEU A 42 14.57 1.66 8.98
N PRO A 43 15.71 2.37 9.05
CA PRO A 43 16.35 2.68 10.32
C PRO A 43 15.49 3.63 11.18
N ASP A 44 15.70 3.65 12.50
CA ASP A 44 14.96 4.54 13.42
C ASP A 44 15.25 6.02 13.21
N ARG A 45 16.46 6.32 12.74
CA ARG A 45 16.89 7.61 12.22
C ARG A 45 17.33 7.39 10.79
N MET A 46 16.78 8.17 9.86
CA MET A 46 17.13 8.06 8.45
C MET A 46 18.58 8.51 8.24
N PRO A 47 19.30 7.92 7.28
CA PRO A 47 20.64 8.37 6.92
C PRO A 47 20.58 9.78 6.32
N ASP A 48 21.62 10.57 6.57
CA ASP A 48 21.80 11.88 5.96
C ASP A 48 22.04 11.69 4.45
N GLN A 49 21.60 12.66 3.63
CA GLN A 49 21.91 12.62 2.19
C GLN A 49 23.43 12.72 1.99
N PRO A 50 24.05 11.81 1.22
CA PRO A 50 25.49 11.86 1.00
C PRO A 50 25.91 13.18 0.36
N ALA A 51 26.95 13.80 0.93
CA ALA A 51 27.66 14.87 0.25
C ALA A 51 28.32 14.32 -1.02
N GLY A 52 28.32 15.11 -2.10
CA GLY A 52 28.76 14.66 -3.42
C GLY A 52 30.10 13.93 -3.40
N GLY A 53 30.12 12.69 -3.94
CA GLY A 53 31.31 11.84 -4.02
C GLY A 53 31.38 10.69 -3.00
N SER A 54 30.42 10.57 -2.08
CA SER A 54 30.34 9.42 -1.17
C SER A 54 29.88 8.14 -1.89
N SER A 55 30.50 7.01 -1.57
CA SER A 55 30.03 5.67 -1.96
C SER A 55 29.00 5.09 -0.98
N ASP A 56 28.55 5.87 0.00
CA ASP A 56 27.50 5.44 0.92
C ASP A 56 26.13 5.46 0.23
N HIS A 57 25.58 4.27 0.01
CA HIS A 57 24.26 4.04 -0.60
C HIS A 57 23.14 3.91 0.44
N SER A 58 23.43 4.12 1.74
CA SER A 58 22.44 3.97 2.80
C SER A 58 21.21 4.86 2.59
N TRP A 59 21.42 6.10 2.15
CA TRP A 59 20.36 7.05 1.81
C TRP A 59 19.50 6.57 0.65
N ASP A 60 20.10 6.17 -0.48
CA ASP A 60 19.37 5.67 -1.64
C ASP A 60 18.53 4.44 -1.30
N VAL A 61 19.09 3.51 -0.51
CA VAL A 61 18.40 2.31 -0.05
C VAL A 61 17.22 2.67 0.85
N ALA A 62 17.38 3.63 1.75
CA ALA A 62 16.32 4.05 2.67
C ALA A 62 15.17 4.77 1.92
N VAL A 63 15.50 5.66 0.99
CA VAL A 63 14.52 6.32 0.10
C VAL A 63 13.79 5.29 -0.77
N GLY A 64 14.53 4.35 -1.36
CA GLY A 64 13.98 3.27 -2.17
C GLY A 64 12.98 2.42 -1.40
N ARG A 65 13.34 2.01 -0.17
CA ARG A 65 12.44 1.25 0.71
C ARG A 65 11.17 2.02 1.06
N LEU A 66 11.29 3.32 1.40
CA LEU A 66 10.12 4.17 1.68
C LEU A 66 9.17 4.23 0.47
N ASN A 67 9.71 4.47 -0.73
CA ASN A 67 8.91 4.58 -1.94
C ASN A 67 8.21 3.26 -2.29
N THR A 68 8.93 2.14 -2.21
CA THR A 68 8.38 0.81 -2.47
C THR A 68 7.31 0.45 -1.44
N ALA A 69 7.55 0.72 -0.15
CA ALA A 69 6.57 0.48 0.89
C ALA A 69 5.28 1.28 0.67
N ALA A 70 5.41 2.56 0.32
CA ALA A 70 4.25 3.42 0.04
C ALA A 70 3.42 2.89 -1.14
N GLU A 71 4.08 2.40 -2.20
CA GLU A 71 3.38 1.87 -3.37
C GLU A 71 2.67 0.54 -3.07
N LEU A 72 3.33 -0.37 -2.36
CA LEU A 72 2.72 -1.64 -1.96
C LEU A 72 1.55 -1.44 -1.00
N ALA A 73 1.69 -0.55 -0.02
CA ALA A 73 0.60 -0.21 0.87
C ALA A 73 -0.59 0.40 0.10
N ARG A 74 -0.32 1.25 -0.89
CA ARG A 74 -1.36 1.83 -1.76
C ARG A 74 -2.09 0.75 -2.56
N VAL A 75 -1.36 -0.19 -3.17
CA VAL A 75 -1.95 -1.33 -3.90
C VAL A 75 -2.79 -2.18 -2.95
N ALA A 76 -2.23 -2.55 -1.79
CA ALA A 76 -2.93 -3.35 -0.80
C ALA A 76 -4.20 -2.66 -0.28
N ALA A 77 -4.18 -1.33 -0.11
CA ALA A 77 -5.34 -0.55 0.34
C ALA A 77 -6.47 -0.45 -0.70
N LEU A 78 -6.14 -0.50 -2.00
CA LEU A 78 -7.16 -0.57 -3.07
C LEU A 78 -7.97 -1.88 -3.01
N GLU A 79 -7.36 -2.94 -2.49
CA GLU A 79 -7.95 -4.28 -2.49
C GLU A 79 -8.48 -4.69 -1.11
N ASP A 80 -7.86 -4.22 -0.02
CA ASP A 80 -8.30 -4.42 1.37
C ASP A 80 -8.11 -3.14 2.20
N THR A 81 -9.23 -2.52 2.56
CA THR A 81 -9.28 -1.24 3.30
C THR A 81 -8.58 -1.27 4.67
N LYS A 82 -8.28 -2.45 5.23
CA LYS A 82 -7.52 -2.53 6.49
C LYS A 82 -6.11 -1.93 6.35
N TYR A 83 -5.55 -1.90 5.13
CA TYR A 83 -4.24 -1.30 4.85
C TYR A 83 -4.32 0.21 4.54
N GLN A 84 -5.53 0.79 4.49
CA GLN A 84 -5.71 2.23 4.22
C GLN A 84 -4.91 3.13 5.19
N PRO A 85 -4.88 2.89 6.52
CA PRO A 85 -4.10 3.72 7.43
C PRO A 85 -2.59 3.68 7.15
N LEU A 86 -2.06 2.51 6.75
CA LEU A 86 -0.68 2.35 6.35
C LEU A 86 -0.39 3.13 5.06
N ALA A 87 -1.26 3.00 4.06
CA ALA A 87 -1.13 3.67 2.77
C ALA A 87 -1.15 5.20 2.92
N ASP A 88 -2.11 5.74 3.67
CA ASP A 88 -2.26 7.19 3.86
C ASP A 88 -1.07 7.78 4.62
N THR A 89 -0.60 7.07 5.65
CA THR A 89 0.56 7.50 6.45
C THR A 89 1.83 7.51 5.61
N LEU A 90 2.08 6.46 4.82
CA LEU A 90 3.24 6.39 3.93
C LEU A 90 3.16 7.38 2.77
N ALA A 91 1.96 7.62 2.23
CA ALA A 91 1.75 8.66 1.22
C ALA A 91 2.11 10.04 1.77
N THR A 92 1.70 10.35 3.00
CA THR A 92 2.03 11.61 3.68
C THR A 92 3.53 11.75 3.93
N ALA A 93 4.20 10.68 4.40
CA ALA A 93 5.65 10.67 4.60
C ALA A 93 6.40 10.89 3.29
N ARG A 94 6.00 10.18 2.22
CA ARG A 94 6.57 10.35 0.88
C ARG A 94 6.36 11.76 0.35
N GLN A 95 5.15 12.32 0.47
CA GLN A 95 4.86 13.68 0.04
C GLN A 95 5.69 14.72 0.80
N THR A 96 5.87 14.53 2.11
CA THR A 96 6.72 15.39 2.94
C THR A 96 8.15 15.37 2.45
N PHE A 97 8.70 14.19 2.16
CA PHE A 97 10.03 14.06 1.57
C PHE A 97 10.11 14.72 0.19
N SER A 98 9.17 14.44 -0.73
CA SER A 98 9.20 14.99 -2.09
C SER A 98 9.07 16.51 -2.16
N THR A 99 8.49 17.15 -1.13
CA THR A 99 8.32 18.61 -1.08
C THR A 99 9.46 19.33 -0.38
N THR A 100 10.08 18.68 0.62
CA THR A 100 11.16 19.27 1.42
C THR A 100 12.54 18.86 0.94
N PHE A 101 12.64 17.75 0.22
CA PHE A 101 13.89 17.04 -0.10
C PHE A 101 14.70 16.65 1.14
N ASP A 102 14.06 16.61 2.31
CA ASP A 102 14.65 16.26 3.60
C ASP A 102 13.93 15.03 4.17
N ILE A 103 14.62 13.90 4.18
CA ILE A 103 14.01 12.64 4.63
C ILE A 103 13.79 12.60 6.14
N HIS A 104 14.49 13.43 6.91
CA HIS A 104 14.25 13.55 8.36
C HIS A 104 12.89 14.18 8.65
N ARG A 105 12.37 15.02 7.74
CA ARG A 105 11.00 15.56 7.86
C ARG A 105 9.93 14.47 7.68
N ALA A 106 10.24 13.40 6.96
CA ALA A 106 9.36 12.26 6.76
C ALA A 106 9.43 11.22 7.91
N GLU A 107 10.48 11.24 8.74
CA GLU A 107 10.68 10.27 9.84
C GLU A 107 9.49 10.11 10.79
N PRO A 108 8.81 11.19 11.23
CA PRO A 108 7.63 11.03 12.10
C PRO A 108 6.54 10.18 11.43
N GLY A 109 6.29 10.39 10.13
CA GLY A 109 5.34 9.59 9.36
C GLY A 109 5.81 8.14 9.18
N ILE A 110 7.10 7.90 8.99
CA ILE A 110 7.66 6.53 8.93
C ILE A 110 7.47 5.81 10.27
N LYS A 111 7.70 6.49 11.39
CA LYS A 111 7.48 5.94 12.74
C LYS A 111 6.01 5.65 12.99
N GLN A 112 5.12 6.53 12.57
CA GLN A 112 3.67 6.30 12.62
C GLN A 112 3.27 5.09 11.76
N ALA A 113 3.81 4.94 10.56
CA ALA A 113 3.50 3.83 9.66
C ALA A 113 3.81 2.45 10.30
N ARG A 114 4.87 2.36 11.13
CA ARG A 114 5.21 1.14 11.88
C ARG A 114 4.12 0.70 12.85
N THR A 115 3.30 1.62 13.33
CA THR A 115 2.19 1.31 14.26
C THR A 115 1.00 0.65 13.57
N HIS A 116 0.96 0.65 12.23
CA HIS A 116 -0.11 0.07 11.42
C HIS A 116 0.22 -1.34 10.89
N CYS A 117 1.30 -1.97 11.37
CA CYS A 117 1.90 -3.17 10.77
C CYS A 117 1.82 -4.48 11.57
#